data_AF-A0AAT9HPJ8-F1
#
_entry.id   AF-A0AAT9HPJ8-F1
#
_cell.length_a   1.000
_cell.length_b   1.000
_cell.length_c   1.000
_cell.angle_alpha   90.00
_cell.angle_beta   90.00
_cell.angle_gamma   90.00
#
_symmetry.space_group_name_H-M   'P 1'
#
loop_
_entity.id
_entity.type
_entity.pdbx_description
1 polymer ?
#
loop_
_entity_poly.entity_id
_entity_poly.type
_entity_poly.pdbx_seq_one_letter_code
_entity_poly.pdbx_strand_id
1 'polypeptide(L)' 'MGKAGEVLFAPLRKALTEYATLSFVQRLAVTPAQMGTDAGLVGAAAAALAGRTDTAVAAV' A
#
# COMPACT_ATOMS: atom_id res chain seq x y z
N MET A 1 3.98 8.12 14.51
CA MET A 1 3.89 6.94 15.40
C MET A 1 3.94 5.69 14.54
N GLY A 2 4.73 4.68 14.91
CA GLY A 2 4.92 3.44 14.14
C GLY A 2 6.29 3.34 13.47
N LYS A 3 7.32 2.99 14.25
CA LYS A 3 8.66 2.60 13.74
C LYS A 3 8.96 1.18 14.21
N ALA A 4 8.03 0.26 13.97
CA ALA A 4 8.19 -1.14 14.39
C ALA A 4 9.34 -1.85 13.64
N GLY A 5 9.88 -1.24 12.58
CA GLY A 5 11.14 -1.62 11.95
C GLY A 5 11.24 -3.12 11.70
N GLU A 6 12.42 -3.67 11.89
CA GLU A 6 12.66 -5.10 11.65
C GLU A 6 11.88 -6.00 12.62
N VAL A 7 11.57 -5.53 13.83
CA VAL A 7 10.81 -6.28 14.84
C VAL A 7 9.44 -6.71 14.32
N LEU A 8 8.80 -5.89 13.49
CA LEU A 8 7.53 -6.25 12.82
C LEU A 8 7.74 -6.88 11.45
N PHE A 9 8.67 -6.35 10.65
CA PHE A 9 8.78 -6.75 9.25
C PHE A 9 9.45 -8.12 9.05
N ALA A 10 10.35 -8.54 9.94
CA ALA A 10 10.94 -9.89 9.88
C ALA A 10 9.90 -11.00 10.07
N PRO A 11 9.10 -11.02 11.17
CA PRO A 11 8.11 -12.07 11.36
C PRO A 11 7.02 -12.06 10.28
N LEU A 12 6.66 -10.88 9.77
CA LEU A 12 5.69 -10.76 8.67
C LEU A 12 6.20 -11.40 7.37
N ARG A 13 7.46 -11.15 6.98
CA ARG A 13 8.06 -11.79 5.80
C ARG A 13 8.11 -13.30 5.93
N LYS A 14 8.50 -13.82 7.10
CA LYS A 14 8.53 -15.26 7.37
C LYS A 14 7.14 -15.89 7.20
N ALA A 15 6.12 -15.28 7.78
CA ALA A 15 4.74 -15.77 7.67
C ALA A 15 4.26 -15.79 6.21
N LEU A 16 4.57 -14.76 5.42
CA LEU A 16 4.22 -14.76 4.00
C LEU A 16 4.90 -15.89 3.22
N THR A 17 6.17 -16.19 3.50
CA THR A 17 6.84 -17.35 2.89
C THR A 17 6.16 -18.68 3.26
N GLU A 18 5.67 -18.81 4.49
CA GLU A 18 5.05 -20.05 4.99
C GLU A 18 3.61 -20.23 4.49
N TYR A 19 2.84 -19.16 4.36
CA TYR A 19 1.39 -19.23 4.10
C TYR A 19 0.97 -18.79 2.69
N ALA A 20 1.82 -18.09 1.92
CA ALA A 20 1.49 -17.65 0.55
C ALA A 20 1.71 -18.79 -0.46
N THR A 21 0.89 -19.84 -0.38
CA THR A 21 1.07 -21.08 -1.15
C THR A 21 0.75 -20.94 -2.65
N LEU A 22 -0.07 -19.95 -3.03
CA LEU A 22 -0.42 -19.71 -4.43
C LEU A 22 0.75 -19.05 -5.18
N SER A 23 1.09 -19.57 -6.36
CA SER A 23 2.28 -19.17 -7.13
C SER A 23 2.39 -17.67 -7.41
N PHE A 24 1.27 -16.96 -7.54
CA PHE A 24 1.25 -15.53 -7.81
C PHE A 24 1.55 -14.65 -6.58
N VAL A 25 1.45 -15.19 -5.36
CA VAL A 25 1.76 -14.46 -4.11
C VAL A 25 3.09 -14.87 -3.47
N GLN A 26 3.77 -15.90 -3.98
CA GLN A 26 5.04 -16.38 -3.44
C GLN A 26 6.20 -15.37 -3.49
N ARG A 27 6.08 -14.29 -4.27
CA ARG A 27 7.15 -13.29 -4.51
C ARG A 27 6.75 -11.87 -4.10
N LEU A 28 5.86 -11.74 -3.12
CA LEU A 28 5.46 -10.44 -2.59
C LEU A 28 6.61 -9.77 -1.83
N ALA A 29 6.84 -8.48 -2.13
CA ALA A 29 7.77 -7.65 -1.39
C ALA A 29 7.06 -6.95 -0.23
N VAL A 30 7.61 -7.06 0.98
CA VAL A 30 7.11 -6.36 2.16
C VAL A 30 7.97 -5.13 2.43
N THR A 31 7.38 -3.95 2.27
CA THR A 31 8.07 -2.68 2.46
C THR A 31 7.28 -1.75 3.38
N PRO A 32 7.94 -0.83 4.11
CA PRO A 32 7.26 0.25 4.79
C PRO A 32 6.50 1.16 3.81
N ALA A 33 5.40 1.76 4.27
CA ALA A 33 4.73 2.83 3.52
C ALA A 33 5.67 4.04 3.39
N GLN A 34 5.96 4.45 2.16
CA GLN A 34 6.90 5.55 1.89
C GLN A 34 6.43 6.89 2.50
N MET A 35 5.12 7.14 2.47
CA MET A 35 4.51 8.33 3.05
C MET A 35 4.14 8.14 4.54
N GLY A 36 4.51 7.00 5.14
CA GLY A 36 4.23 6.70 6.53
C GLY A 36 2.73 6.79 6.87
N THR A 37 2.39 7.49 7.95
CA THR A 37 1.01 7.70 8.42
C THR A 37 0.16 8.50 7.44
N ASP A 38 0.80 9.27 6.57
CA ASP A 38 0.12 10.20 5.67
C ASP A 38 -0.32 9.51 4.36
N ALA A 39 0.08 8.24 4.15
CA ALA A 39 -0.26 7.50 2.94
C ALA A 39 -1.77 7.48 2.65
N GLY A 40 -2.60 7.36 3.69
CA GLY A 40 -4.05 7.40 3.54
C GLY A 40 -4.58 8.79 3.13
N LEU A 41 -4.05 9.85 3.73
CA LEU A 41 -4.43 11.23 3.40
C LEU A 41 -4.00 11.59 1.97
N VAL A 42 -2.78 11.25 1.59
CA VAL A 42 -2.27 11.48 0.23
C VAL A 42 -3.07 10.69 -0.80
N GLY A 43 -3.40 9.43 -0.52
CA GLY A 43 -4.26 8.62 -1.38
C GLY A 43 -5.66 9.21 -1.56
N ALA A 44 -6.28 9.71 -0.49
CA ALA A 44 -7.59 10.36 -0.55
C ALA A 44 -7.55 11.65 -1.40
N ALA A 45 -6.52 12.47 -1.25
CA ALA A 45 -6.33 13.66 -2.06
C ALA A 45 -6.14 13.31 -3.55
N ALA A 46 -5.35 12.27 -3.85
CA ALA A 46 -5.15 11.79 -5.22
C ALA A 46 -6.46 11.28 -5.83
N ALA A 47 -7.26 10.52 -5.09
CA ALA A 47 -8.55 10.02 -5.56
C ALA A 47 -9.55 11.16 -5.83
N ALA A 48 -9.64 12.15 -4.94
CA ALA A 48 -10.48 13.33 -5.15
C ALA A 48 -10.03 14.11 -6.40
N LEU A 49 -8.72 14.28 -6.59
CA LEU A 49 -8.17 14.95 -7.77
C LEU A 49 -8.52 14.19 -9.06
N ALA A 50 -8.36 12.87 -9.08
CA ALA A 50 -8.70 12.04 -10.24
C ALA A 50 -10.21 12.10 -10.57
N GLY A 51 -11.07 12.07 -9.55
CA GLY A 51 -12.51 12.22 -9.73
C GLY A 51 -12.91 13.57 -10.34
N ARG A 52 -12.19 14.66 -10.02
CA ARG A 52 -12.41 15.96 -10.70
C ARG A 52 -12.09 15.88 -12.19
N THR A 53 -11.01 15.20 -12.55
CA THR A 53 -10.65 15.00 -13.97
C THR A 53 -11.71 14.19 -14.69
N ASP A 54 -12.25 13.15 -14.05
CA ASP A 54 -13.33 12.31 -14.61
C ASP A 54 -14.62 13.12 -14.83
N THR A 55 -14.99 13.98 -13.88
CA THR A 55 -16.13 14.91 -14.08
C THR A 55 -15.88 15.95 -15.17
N ALA A 56 -14.64 16.38 -15.39
CA ALA A 56 -14.30 17.33 -16.43
C ALA A 56 -14.33 16.70 -17.83
N VAL A 57 -13.91 15.45 -17.99
CA VAL A 57 -14.03 14.71 -19.26
C VAL A 57 -15.45 14.25 -19.56
N ALA A 58 -16.31 14.08 -18.55
CA ALA A 58 -17.72 13.80 -18.74
C ALA A 58 -18.54 15.05 -19.16
N ALA A 59 -17.99 16.25 -18.97
CA ALA A 59 -18.65 17.52 -19.28
C ALA A 59 -18.26 18.12 -20.65
N VAL A 60 -17.37 17.46 -21.39
CA VAL A 60 -16.97 17.80 -22.79
C VAL A 60 -17.63 16.84 -23.77
#